data_AF-A0A447UNL6-F1
#
_entry.id   AF-A0A447UNL6-F1
#
_cell.length_a   1.000
_cell.length_b   1.000
_cell.length_c   1.000
_cell.angle_alpha   90.00
_cell.angle_beta   90.00
_cell.angle_gamma   90.00
#
_symmetry.space_group_name_H-M   'P 1'
#
loop_
_entity.id
_entity.type
_entity.pdbx_description
1 polymer ?
#
loop_
_entity_poly.entity_id
_entity_poly.type
_entity_poly.pdbx_seq_one_letter_code
_entity_poly.pdbx_strand_id
1 'polypeptide(L)'
;MNNYTIKDITRASGGFAMLAVDQREAMRLMFAAAGAKSPVADSVLTDFKVNAAKALSPYASAILIDQQFCYRQVVEQNAIAKTAP
;
A
#
# COMPACT_ATOMS: atom_id res chain seq x y z
N MET A 1 28.26 -1.20 -6.94
CA MET A 1 26.96 -1.85 -7.18
C MET A 1 26.13 -1.66 -5.93
N ASN A 2 24.87 -1.27 -6.06
CA ASN A 2 23.97 -1.32 -4.90
C ASN A 2 23.67 -2.80 -4.64
N ASN A 3 23.89 -3.26 -3.42
CA ASN A 3 23.56 -4.61 -3.00
C ASN A 3 22.13 -4.63 -2.48
N TYR A 4 21.32 -5.52 -3.04
CA TYR A 4 19.94 -5.77 -2.61
C TYR A 4 19.86 -7.20 -2.10
N THR A 5 19.03 -7.46 -1.09
CA THR A 5 18.84 -8.80 -0.54
C THR A 5 17.38 -9.08 -0.24
N ILE A 6 16.97 -10.35 -0.32
CA ILE A 6 15.61 -10.74 0.07
C ILE A 6 15.29 -10.37 1.52
N LYS A 7 16.33 -10.23 2.36
CA LYS A 7 16.19 -9.81 3.76
C LYS A 7 15.58 -8.41 3.90
N ASP A 8 15.66 -7.58 2.86
CA ASP A 8 15.12 -6.21 2.85
C ASP A 8 13.58 -6.20 2.93
N ILE A 9 12.91 -7.33 2.66
CA ILE A 9 11.44 -7.45 2.65
C ILE A 9 10.91 -8.58 3.54
N THR A 10 11.76 -9.20 4.36
CA THR A 10 11.37 -10.25 5.32
C THR A 10 11.38 -9.72 6.75
N ARG A 11 10.62 -10.36 7.63
CA ARG A 11 10.73 -10.14 9.08
C ARG A 11 12.06 -10.67 9.61
N ALA A 12 12.37 -10.36 10.87
CA ALA A 12 13.54 -10.91 11.57
C ALA A 12 13.60 -12.45 11.55
N SER A 13 12.44 -13.13 11.52
CA SER A 13 12.34 -14.60 11.40
C SER A 13 12.65 -15.15 10.00
N GLY A 14 12.82 -14.29 8.98
CA GLY A 14 12.92 -14.67 7.58
C GLY A 14 11.56 -14.89 6.89
N GLY A 15 10.45 -14.80 7.62
CA GLY A 15 9.10 -14.91 7.05
C GLY A 15 8.66 -13.66 6.29
N PHE A 16 7.82 -13.82 5.28
CA PHE A 16 7.19 -12.73 4.55
C PHE A 16 5.82 -12.43 5.14
N ALA A 17 5.60 -11.20 5.58
CA ALA A 17 4.31 -10.70 6.05
C ALA A 17 4.00 -9.41 5.29
N MET A 18 3.65 -9.53 4.02
CA MET A 18 3.57 -8.39 3.10
C MET A 18 2.12 -7.90 2.94
N LEU A 19 1.96 -6.60 2.73
CA LEU A 19 0.67 -5.96 2.46
C LEU A 19 0.58 -5.57 0.99
N ALA A 20 -0.50 -5.94 0.31
CA ALA A 20 -0.75 -5.55 -1.09
C ALA A 20 -1.94 -4.59 -1.19
N VAL A 21 -1.68 -3.37 -1.65
CA VAL A 21 -2.68 -2.31 -1.86
C VAL A 21 -2.59 -1.71 -3.27
N ASP A 22 -2.16 -2.50 -4.25
CA ASP A 22 -1.93 -2.11 -5.64
C ASP A 22 -3.15 -2.31 -6.55
N GLN A 23 -4.30 -2.72 -6.00
CA GLN A 23 -5.50 -2.99 -6.80
C GLN A 23 -6.06 -1.70 -7.40
N ARG A 24 -6.28 -1.69 -8.72
CA ARG A 24 -6.74 -0.53 -9.48
C ARG A 24 -8.26 -0.53 -9.63
N GLU A 25 -8.76 -0.80 -10.84
CA GLU A 25 -10.19 -0.81 -11.12
C GLU A 25 -10.96 -1.86 -10.31
N ALA A 26 -10.32 -2.97 -9.91
CA ALA A 26 -10.91 -3.92 -8.98
C ALA A 26 -11.32 -3.26 -7.66
N MET A 27 -10.48 -2.38 -7.10
CA MET A 27 -10.80 -1.63 -5.88
C MET A 27 -11.94 -0.63 -6.14
N ARG A 28 -11.96 0.02 -7.31
CA ARG A 28 -13.05 0.93 -7.70
C ARG A 28 -14.41 0.22 -7.72
N LEU A 29 -14.45 -0.99 -8.30
CA LEU A 29 -15.65 -1.83 -8.31
C LEU A 29 -16.07 -2.24 -6.90
N MET A 30 -15.12 -2.54 -6.01
CA MET A 30 -15.43 -2.83 -4.60
C MET A 30 -16.07 -1.63 -3.90
N PHE A 31 -15.57 -0.40 -4.12
CA PHE A 31 -16.18 0.82 -3.58
C PHE A 31 -17.58 1.04 -4.11
N ALA A 32 -17.80 0.89 -5.41
CA ALA A 32 -19.12 1.03 -6.02
C ALA A 32 -20.10 -0.03 -5.47
N ALA A 33 -19.67 -1.28 -5.33
CA ALA A 33 -20.46 -2.36 -4.74
C ALA A 33 -20.80 -2.12 -3.26
N ALA A 34 -19.91 -1.43 -2.53
CA ALA A 34 -20.14 -1.02 -1.15
C ALA A 34 -21.02 0.24 -0.99
N GLY A 35 -21.54 0.80 -2.10
CA GLY A 35 -22.46 1.94 -2.08
C GLY A 35 -21.80 3.32 -2.20
N ALA A 36 -20.52 3.39 -2.59
CA ALA A 36 -19.89 4.66 -2.92
C ALA A 36 -20.58 5.30 -4.14
N LYS A 37 -20.70 6.63 -4.14
CA LYS A 37 -21.32 7.37 -5.24
C LYS A 37 -20.52 7.19 -6.53
N SER A 38 -21.20 6.72 -7.57
CA SER A 38 -20.61 6.56 -8.91
C SER A 38 -20.68 7.88 -9.71
N PRO A 39 -19.65 8.20 -10.51
CA PRO A 39 -18.37 7.48 -10.61
C PRO A 39 -17.51 7.67 -9.35
N VAL A 40 -16.93 6.58 -8.84
CA VAL A 40 -15.98 6.66 -7.71
C VAL A 40 -14.75 7.41 -8.20
N ALA A 41 -14.42 8.52 -7.56
CA ALA A 41 -13.27 9.35 -7.94
C ALA A 41 -11.94 8.69 -7.59
N ASP A 42 -10.88 8.99 -8.36
CA ASP A 42 -9.53 8.47 -8.11
C ASP A 42 -8.98 8.87 -6.74
N SER A 43 -9.32 10.06 -6.26
CA SER A 43 -8.94 10.52 -4.92
C SER A 43 -9.44 9.59 -3.81
N VAL A 44 -10.62 8.98 -3.96
CA VAL A 44 -11.14 8.00 -2.99
C VAL A 44 -10.23 6.77 -2.91
N LEU A 45 -9.73 6.29 -4.05
CA LEU A 45 -8.80 5.16 -4.10
C LEU A 45 -7.45 5.55 -3.50
N THR A 46 -6.91 6.71 -3.88
CA THR A 46 -5.66 7.26 -3.33
C THR A 46 -5.73 7.40 -1.82
N ASP A 47 -6.77 8.04 -1.29
CA ASP A 47 -6.94 8.30 0.14
C ASP A 47 -7.04 7.00 0.93
N PHE A 48 -7.81 6.03 0.42
CA PHE A 48 -7.90 4.72 1.04
C PHE A 48 -6.55 4.00 1.07
N LYS A 49 -5.83 3.97 -0.06
CA LYS A 49 -4.52 3.30 -0.18
C LYS A 49 -3.48 3.93 0.74
N VAL A 50 -3.41 5.26 0.79
CA VAL A 50 -2.47 5.99 1.66
C VAL A 50 -2.80 5.73 3.14
N ASN A 51 -4.07 5.73 3.51
CA ASN A 51 -4.48 5.45 4.88
C ASN A 51 -4.21 4.00 5.27
N ALA A 52 -4.47 3.03 4.38
CA ALA A 52 -4.13 1.64 4.59
C ALA A 52 -2.61 1.46 4.77
N ALA A 53 -1.79 2.10 3.94
CA ALA A 53 -0.34 2.08 4.09
C ALA A 53 0.10 2.63 5.46
N LYS A 54 -0.42 3.79 5.89
CA LYS A 54 -0.07 4.39 7.19
C LYS A 54 -0.46 3.49 8.36
N ALA A 55 -1.68 2.97 8.33
CA ALA A 55 -2.23 2.20 9.45
C ALA A 55 -1.63 0.79 9.56
N LEU A 56 -1.31 0.17 8.42
CA LEU A 56 -0.97 -1.26 8.37
C LEU A 56 0.51 -1.56 8.09
N SER A 57 1.26 -0.63 7.49
CA SER A 57 2.70 -0.83 7.24
C SER A 57 3.54 -1.12 8.49
N PRO A 58 3.22 -0.63 9.71
CA PRO A 58 3.98 -1.04 10.90
C PRO A 58 3.92 -2.54 11.20
N TYR A 59 2.97 -3.28 10.61
CA TYR A 59 2.82 -4.71 10.83
C TYR A 59 3.31 -5.56 9.65
N ALA A 60 3.72 -4.91 8.56
CA ALA A 60 4.12 -5.58 7.32
C ALA A 60 5.64 -5.55 7.14
N SER A 61 6.22 -6.61 6.60
CA SER A 61 7.63 -6.66 6.21
C SER A 61 7.92 -5.88 4.93
N ALA A 62 6.92 -5.74 4.05
CA ALA A 62 6.95 -4.89 2.87
C ALA A 62 5.53 -4.55 2.42
N ILE A 63 5.40 -3.50 1.60
CA ILE A 63 4.12 -3.09 1.00
C ILE A 63 4.24 -2.98 -0.53
N LEU A 64 3.28 -3.56 -1.25
CA LEU A 64 3.13 -3.41 -2.69
C LEU A 64 2.08 -2.34 -2.99
N ILE A 65 2.49 -1.31 -3.75
CA ILE A 65 1.70 -0.13 -4.11
C ILE A 65 1.78 0.11 -5.62
N ASP A 66 0.74 0.70 -6.21
CA ASP A 66 0.70 1.02 -7.63
C ASP A 66 1.11 2.47 -7.93
N GLN A 67 1.68 2.69 -9.12
CA GLN A 67 2.13 4.01 -9.56
C GLN A 67 0.98 4.97 -9.86
N GLN A 68 -0.17 4.45 -10.29
CA GLN A 68 -1.28 5.24 -10.81
C GLN A 68 -1.99 6.02 -9.71
N PHE A 69 -2.22 5.39 -8.56
CA PHE A 69 -3.08 5.94 -7.51
C PHE A 69 -2.36 6.31 -6.22
N CYS A 70 -1.25 5.65 -5.84
CA CYS A 70 -0.70 5.87 -4.49
C CYS A 70 0.82 5.94 -4.35
N TYR A 71 1.63 5.53 -5.33
CA TYR A 71 3.10 5.55 -5.18
C TYR A 71 3.66 6.92 -4.78
N ARG A 72 3.33 7.98 -5.54
CA ARG A 72 3.85 9.33 -5.26
C ARG A 72 3.39 9.84 -3.91
N GLN A 73 2.10 9.68 -3.62
CA GLN A 73 1.47 10.14 -2.39
C GLN A 73 2.02 9.41 -1.16
N VAL A 74 2.31 8.12 -1.27
CA VAL A 74 2.91 7.33 -0.18
C VAL A 74 4.31 7.83 0.14
N VAL A 75 5.12 8.11 -0.88
CA VAL A 75 6.48 8.64 -0.71
C VAL A 75 6.45 10.06 -0.15
N GLU A 76 5.68 10.97 -0.75
CA GLU A 76 5.58 12.38 -0.35
C GLU A 76 5.07 12.54 1.10
N GLN A 77 4.13 11.68 1.52
CA GLN A 77 3.56 11.74 2.85
C GLN A 77 4.31 10.89 3.89
N ASN A 78 5.40 10.22 3.52
CA ASN A 78 6.09 9.23 4.35
C ASN A 78 5.09 8.24 4.99
N ALA A 79 4.16 7.72 4.16
CA ALA A 79 3.01 6.93 4.60
C ALA A 79 3.36 5.47 4.97
N ILE A 80 4.66 5.15 5.12
CA ILE A 80 5.15 3.83 5.52
C ILE A 80 5.91 3.93 6.84
N ALA A 81 5.81 2.90 7.67
CA ALA A 81 6.61 2.79 8.88
C ALA A 81 8.10 2.81 8.55
N LYS A 82 8.89 3.49 9.40
CA LYS A 82 10.35 3.60 9.22
C LYS A 82 11.08 2.27 9.41
N THR A 83 10.48 1.32 10.12
CA THR A 83 11.02 -0.01 10.39
C THR A 83 9.89 -1.00 10.66
N ALA A 84 9.92 -2.16 9.99
CA ALA A 84 9.07 -3.29 10.32
C ALA A 84 9.58 -3.99 11.61
N PRO A 85 8.70 -4.49 12.49
CA PRO A 85 9.06 -5.22 13.71
C PRO A 85 9.49 -6.67 13.46
#